data_AF-A0A925H7R4-F1
#
_entry.id   AF-A0A925H7R4-F1
#
_cell.length_a   1.000
_cell.length_b   1.000
_cell.length_c   1.000
_cell.angle_alpha   90.00
_cell.angle_beta   90.00
_cell.angle_gamma   90.00
#
_symmetry.space_group_name_H-M   'P 1'
#
loop_
_entity.id
_entity.type
_entity.pdbx_description
1 polymer ?
#
loop_
_entity_poly.entity_id
_entity_poly.type
_entity_poly.pdbx_seq_one_letter_code
_entity_poly.pdbx_strand_id
1 'polypeptide(L)'
;MKSFGIRLAVALVTFVVGVGLTLFWLSRTTPPAVVTTTTVYEETYITLEKCDFGATEQAVETPEAKAVRIAEQFIARNGYTDLPPEMINLAYENIEWEDSIDEMLKSRHNTLERKAYGIRYSGKMNGPGWVVAFRHRKNYGKEFIGVGRAVTMDENFENLLVEHKSFPLANVHKKF
;
A
#
# COMPACT_ATOMS: atom_id res chain seq x y z
N MET A 1 -15.48 30.18 -51.24
CA MET A 1 -15.30 30.63 -49.84
C MET A 1 -16.56 30.48 -48.95
N LYS A 2 -17.79 30.41 -49.49
CA LYS A 2 -19.03 30.27 -48.68
C LYS A 2 -19.21 28.93 -47.95
N SER A 3 -18.59 27.85 -48.43
CA SER A 3 -18.71 26.49 -47.84
C SER A 3 -17.86 26.28 -46.57
N PHE A 4 -16.82 27.11 -46.35
CA PHE A 4 -15.94 26.98 -45.19
C PHE A 4 -16.62 27.46 -43.90
N GLY A 5 -17.37 28.57 -43.98
CA GLY A 5 -18.11 29.11 -42.83
C GLY A 5 -19.20 28.16 -42.32
N ILE A 6 -19.89 27.45 -43.21
CA ILE A 6 -20.93 26.49 -42.84
C ILE A 6 -20.34 25.28 -42.10
N ARG A 7 -19.20 24.77 -42.56
CA ARG A 7 -18.53 23.61 -41.91
C ARG A 7 -17.99 23.97 -40.53
N LEU A 8 -17.46 25.19 -40.36
CA LEU A 8 -16.99 25.67 -39.06
C LEU A 8 -18.14 25.87 -38.06
N ALA A 9 -19.27 26.42 -38.52
CA ALA A 9 -20.46 26.60 -37.69
C ALA A 9 -21.02 25.26 -37.20
N VAL A 10 -21.11 24.24 -38.06
CA VAL A 10 -21.59 22.90 -37.67
C VAL A 10 -20.64 22.23 -36.67
N ALA A 11 -19.33 22.37 -36.85
CA ALA A 11 -18.34 21.84 -35.91
C ALA A 11 -18.42 22.49 -34.51
N LEU A 12 -18.65 23.81 -34.45
CA LEU A 12 -18.81 24.52 -33.18
C LEU A 12 -20.10 24.12 -32.44
N VAL A 13 -21.22 24.00 -33.16
CA VAL A 13 -22.49 23.57 -32.54
C VAL A 13 -22.39 22.16 -31.98
N THR A 14 -21.79 21.22 -32.74
CA THR A 14 -21.61 19.83 -32.27
C THR A 14 -20.67 19.74 -31.07
N PHE A 15 -19.59 20.54 -31.04
CA PHE A 15 -18.70 20.61 -29.88
C PHE A 15 -19.40 21.14 -28.62
N VAL A 16 -20.17 22.22 -28.73
CA VAL A 16 -20.89 22.81 -27.59
C VAL A 16 -21.97 21.87 -27.05
N VAL A 17 -22.71 21.17 -27.92
CA VAL A 17 -23.68 20.16 -27.51
C VAL A 17 -23.00 18.98 -26.82
N GLY A 18 -21.86 18.51 -27.34
CA GLY A 18 -21.07 17.43 -26.74
C GLY A 18 -20.55 17.77 -25.34
N VAL A 19 -19.97 18.96 -25.16
CA VAL A 19 -19.49 19.44 -23.85
C VAL A 19 -20.65 19.68 -22.87
N GLY A 20 -21.80 20.16 -23.35
CA GLY A 20 -22.99 20.31 -22.52
C GLY A 20 -23.52 18.98 -21.97
N LEU A 21 -23.52 17.93 -22.80
CA LEU A 21 -23.99 16.60 -22.40
C LEU A 21 -23.05 15.91 -21.38
N THR A 22 -21.73 16.11 -21.47
CA THR A 22 -20.79 15.54 -20.51
C THR A 22 -20.88 16.22 -19.14
N LEU A 23 -21.02 17.56 -19.11
CA LEU A 23 -21.20 18.31 -17.87
C LEU A 23 -22.54 18.03 -17.18
N PHE A 24 -23.60 17.77 -17.96
CA PHE A 24 -24.91 17.39 -17.42
C PHE A 24 -24.88 16.01 -16.76
N TRP A 25 -24.11 15.07 -17.29
CA TRP A 25 -23.94 13.75 -16.69
C TRP A 25 -23.12 13.77 -15.40
N LEU A 26 -22.07 14.60 -15.31
CA LEU A 26 -21.32 14.76 -14.06
C LEU A 26 -22.17 15.39 -12.95
N SER A 27 -23.06 16.32 -13.29
CA SER A 27 -23.91 17.03 -12.33
C SER A 27 -25.02 16.17 -11.68
N ARG A 28 -25.27 14.95 -12.18
CA ARG A 28 -26.32 14.05 -11.64
C ARG A 28 -25.82 13.06 -10.60
N THR A 29 -24.53 13.09 -10.26
CA THR A 29 -23.97 12.25 -9.21
C THR A 29 -24.16 12.94 -7.86
N THR A 30 -25.35 12.82 -7.27
CA THR A 30 -25.52 13.10 -5.85
C THR A 30 -24.66 12.12 -5.05
N PRO A 31 -23.75 12.59 -4.17
CA PRO A 31 -23.04 11.70 -3.27
C PRO A 31 -24.06 10.95 -2.40
N PRO A 32 -23.90 9.64 -2.17
CA PRO A 32 -24.78 8.91 -1.26
C PRO A 32 -24.69 9.57 0.12
N ALA A 33 -25.86 9.80 0.73
CA ALA A 33 -25.95 10.28 2.09
C ALA A 33 -25.13 9.35 3.00
N VAL A 34 -24.16 9.91 3.70
CA VAL A 34 -23.40 9.22 4.73
C VAL A 34 -24.39 8.89 5.85
N VAL A 35 -24.85 7.65 5.88
CA VAL A 35 -25.66 7.11 6.97
C VAL A 35 -24.70 6.92 8.16
N THR A 36 -24.69 7.87 9.07
CA THR A 36 -24.05 7.71 10.37
C THR A 36 -24.91 6.75 11.19
N THR A 37 -24.64 5.46 11.08
CA THR A 37 -25.20 4.46 12.00
C THR A 37 -24.48 4.60 13.34
N THR A 38 -25.06 5.41 14.23
CA THR A 38 -24.68 5.41 15.64
C THR A 38 -25.15 4.07 16.23
N THR A 39 -24.28 3.07 16.21
CA THR A 39 -24.45 1.84 16.97
C THR A 39 -24.37 2.21 18.45
N VAL A 40 -25.54 2.27 19.11
CA VAL A 40 -25.63 2.30 20.57
C VAL A 40 -25.19 0.91 21.04
N TYR A 41 -23.94 0.82 21.50
CA TYR A 41 -23.48 -0.35 22.24
C TYR A 41 -24.06 -0.24 23.64
N GLU A 42 -25.01 -1.11 23.96
CA GLU A 42 -25.51 -1.32 25.30
C GLU A 42 -24.41 -2.06 26.08
N GLU A 43 -23.62 -1.29 26.85
CA GLU A 43 -22.60 -1.84 27.74
C GLU A 43 -23.27 -2.72 28.79
N THR A 44 -23.22 -4.03 28.56
CA THR A 44 -23.49 -5.00 29.61
C THR A 44 -22.26 -5.06 30.51
N TYR A 45 -22.29 -4.34 31.62
CA TYR A 45 -21.24 -4.37 32.63
C TYR A 45 -21.22 -5.75 33.32
N ILE A 46 -20.45 -6.68 32.77
CA ILE A 46 -20.06 -7.88 33.51
C ILE A 46 -19.11 -7.41 34.61
N THR A 47 -19.56 -7.49 35.86
CA THR A 47 -18.73 -7.20 37.03
C THR A 47 -17.69 -8.31 37.13
N LEU A 48 -16.56 -8.15 36.43
CA LEU A 48 -15.42 -9.06 36.53
C LEU A 48 -14.71 -8.79 37.85
N GLU A 49 -14.87 -9.77 38.74
CA GLU A 49 -14.11 -9.93 39.97
C GLU A 49 -12.62 -9.81 39.67
N LYS A 50 -11.99 -8.86 40.37
CA LYS A 50 -10.62 -8.41 40.20
C LYS A 50 -9.64 -9.56 40.47
N CYS A 51 -9.18 -10.23 39.41
CA CYS A 51 -7.95 -11.02 39.47
C CYS A 51 -6.77 -10.11 39.14
N ASP A 52 -5.95 -9.87 40.16
CA ASP A 52 -4.71 -9.10 40.13
C ASP A 52 -3.65 -9.83 39.28
N PHE A 53 -3.74 -9.68 37.96
CA PHE A 53 -2.62 -10.01 37.07
C PHE A 53 -1.79 -8.73 36.94
N GLY A 54 -0.60 -8.77 37.55
CA GLY A 54 0.32 -7.65 37.65
C GLY A 54 0.39 -6.86 36.35
N ALA A 55 0.12 -5.56 36.47
CA ALA A 55 0.18 -4.61 35.38
C ALA A 55 1.58 -4.66 34.75
N THR A 56 1.73 -5.44 33.68
CA THR A 56 2.85 -5.28 32.76
C THR A 56 2.64 -3.93 32.10
N GLU A 57 3.46 -2.96 32.49
CA GLU A 57 3.65 -1.68 31.83
C GLU A 57 3.68 -1.94 30.32
N GLN A 58 2.58 -1.62 29.61
CA GLN A 58 2.51 -1.78 28.16
C GLN A 58 3.51 -0.78 27.57
N ALA A 59 4.73 -1.25 27.30
CA ALA A 59 5.74 -0.46 26.64
C ALA A 59 5.14 0.09 25.34
N VAL A 60 5.00 1.42 25.28
CA VAL A 60 4.43 2.10 24.12
C VAL A 60 5.34 1.81 22.92
N GLU A 61 4.79 1.13 21.90
CA GLU A 61 5.51 0.83 20.66
C GLU A 61 5.90 2.13 19.97
N THR A 62 7.19 2.28 19.63
CA THR A 62 7.63 3.46 18.87
C THR A 62 7.08 3.41 17.44
N PRO A 63 6.87 4.56 16.78
CA PRO A 63 6.46 4.60 15.37
C PRO A 63 7.35 3.77 14.45
N GLU A 64 8.67 3.76 14.67
CA GLU A 64 9.58 2.95 13.88
C GLU A 64 9.35 1.45 14.09
N ALA A 65 9.19 1.01 15.35
CA ALA A 65 8.93 -0.39 15.66
C ALA A 65 7.60 -0.84 15.03
N LYS A 66 6.58 0.03 15.10
CA LYS A 66 5.28 -0.18 14.45
C LYS A 66 5.40 -0.31 12.93
N ALA A 67 6.11 0.61 12.26
CA ALA A 67 6.33 0.56 10.82
C ALA A 67 7.06 -0.72 10.39
N VAL A 68 8.11 -1.12 11.13
CA VAL A 68 8.83 -2.37 10.87
C VAL A 68 7.91 -3.57 11.02
N ARG A 69 7.18 -3.67 12.13
CA ARG A 69 6.25 -4.79 12.38
C ARG A 69 5.21 -4.92 11.28
N ILE A 70 4.59 -3.80 10.87
CA ILE A 70 3.58 -3.79 9.81
C ILE A 70 4.22 -4.18 8.46
N ALA A 71 5.42 -3.69 8.14
CA ALA A 71 6.12 -4.06 6.91
C ALA A 71 6.50 -5.55 6.87
N GLU A 72 6.97 -6.12 8.00
CA GLU A 72 7.28 -7.54 8.11
C GLU A 72 6.04 -8.42 7.88
N GLN A 73 4.91 -8.05 8.50
CA GLN A 73 3.63 -8.73 8.27
C GLN A 73 3.17 -8.58 6.81
N PHE A 74 3.36 -7.40 6.23
CA PHE A 74 3.00 -7.10 4.85
C PHE A 74 3.75 -7.97 3.84
N ILE A 75 5.07 -8.14 3.97
CA ILE A 75 5.82 -8.98 3.02
C ILE A 75 5.50 -10.46 3.18
N ALA A 76 5.18 -10.90 4.41
CA ALA A 76 4.79 -12.28 4.69
C ALA A 76 3.45 -12.60 4.03
N ARG A 77 2.41 -11.78 4.28
CA ARG A 77 1.08 -11.99 3.68
C ARG A 77 1.08 -11.88 2.16
N ASN A 78 2.00 -11.09 1.58
CA ASN A 78 2.14 -10.93 0.12
C ASN A 78 2.98 -12.00 -0.57
N GLY A 79 3.48 -13.00 0.18
CA GLY A 79 4.18 -14.15 -0.38
C GLY A 79 5.67 -13.92 -0.67
N TYR A 80 6.28 -12.84 -0.19
CA TYR A 80 7.71 -12.59 -0.42
C TYR A 80 8.64 -13.46 0.43
N THR A 81 8.09 -14.09 1.45
CA THR A 81 8.84 -14.90 2.42
C THR A 81 8.61 -16.39 2.17
N ASP A 82 9.18 -17.23 3.01
CA ASP A 82 8.95 -18.67 3.09
C ASP A 82 7.70 -19.04 3.94
N LEU A 83 6.89 -18.06 4.35
CA LEU A 83 5.57 -18.29 4.93
C LEU A 83 4.49 -18.33 3.83
N PRO A 84 3.40 -19.09 4.02
CA PRO A 84 2.30 -19.11 3.07
C PRO A 84 1.65 -17.71 2.94
N PRO A 85 1.32 -17.26 1.72
CA PRO A 85 0.66 -15.97 1.49
C PRO A 85 -0.82 -15.99 1.91
N GLU A 86 -1.37 -14.81 2.18
CA GLU A 86 -2.81 -14.62 2.37
C GLU A 86 -3.48 -14.28 1.03
N MET A 87 -4.27 -15.22 0.50
CA MET A 87 -4.84 -15.11 -0.85
C MET A 87 -5.90 -14.00 -0.99
N ILE A 88 -6.47 -13.51 0.12
CA ILE A 88 -7.65 -12.63 0.10
C ILE A 88 -7.34 -11.13 0.05
N ASN A 89 -6.07 -10.71 0.18
CA ASN A 89 -5.67 -9.28 0.21
C ASN A 89 -4.23 -9.07 -0.31
N LEU A 90 -3.92 -9.65 -1.47
CA LEU A 90 -2.62 -9.44 -2.10
C LEU A 90 -2.51 -8.02 -2.65
N ALA A 91 -1.42 -7.34 -2.31
CA ALA A 91 -1.02 -6.08 -2.89
C ALA A 91 -0.15 -6.33 -4.12
N TYR A 92 -0.47 -5.64 -5.21
CA TYR A 92 0.35 -5.63 -6.42
C TYR A 92 1.51 -4.65 -6.26
N GLU A 93 2.66 -4.93 -6.87
CA GLU A 93 3.70 -3.92 -7.01
C GLU A 93 3.24 -2.80 -7.96
N ASN A 94 3.96 -1.67 -8.02
CA ASN A 94 3.69 -0.62 -9.02
C ASN A 94 3.78 -1.16 -10.46
N ILE A 95 4.57 -2.22 -10.68
CA ILE A 95 4.73 -2.91 -11.96
C ILE A 95 4.73 -4.40 -11.67
N GLU A 96 3.68 -5.09 -12.13
CA GLU A 96 3.57 -6.55 -12.10
C GLU A 96 3.64 -7.06 -13.54
N TRP A 97 4.53 -8.02 -13.80
CA TRP A 97 4.77 -8.57 -15.14
C TRP A 97 4.08 -9.91 -15.39
N GLU A 98 3.56 -10.53 -14.33
CA GLU A 98 3.01 -11.88 -14.39
C GLU A 98 1.54 -11.85 -14.82
N ASP A 99 1.14 -12.84 -15.62
CA ASP A 99 -0.21 -12.90 -16.21
C ASP A 99 -1.25 -13.49 -15.23
N SER A 100 -0.80 -14.07 -14.11
CA SER A 100 -1.66 -14.72 -13.12
C SER A 100 -1.18 -14.53 -11.67
N ILE A 101 -2.12 -14.67 -10.73
CA ILE A 101 -1.82 -14.62 -9.28
C ILE A 101 -0.84 -15.73 -8.88
N ASP A 102 -0.98 -16.92 -9.45
CA ASP A 102 -0.12 -18.06 -9.12
C ASP A 102 1.33 -17.83 -9.61
N GLU A 103 1.50 -17.27 -10.81
CA GLU A 103 2.83 -16.91 -11.32
C GLU A 103 3.46 -15.78 -10.51
N MET A 104 2.68 -14.75 -10.15
CA MET A 104 3.09 -13.70 -9.23
C MET A 104 3.53 -14.25 -7.88
N LEU A 105 2.74 -15.12 -7.25
CA LEU A 105 3.12 -15.69 -5.96
C LEU A 105 4.36 -16.58 -6.08
N LYS A 106 4.51 -17.31 -7.18
CA LYS A 106 5.69 -18.11 -7.48
C LYS A 106 6.94 -17.25 -7.65
N SER A 107 6.84 -16.09 -8.32
CA SER A 107 7.96 -15.17 -8.53
C SER A 107 8.37 -14.45 -7.24
N ARG A 108 7.40 -14.16 -6.35
CA ARG A 108 7.63 -13.55 -5.03
C ARG A 108 8.16 -14.52 -3.98
N HIS A 109 7.82 -15.81 -4.09
CA HIS A 109 8.07 -16.80 -3.04
C HIS A 109 9.53 -16.84 -2.59
N ASN A 110 9.73 -16.66 -1.28
CA ASN A 110 11.03 -16.83 -0.62
C ASN A 110 12.15 -15.93 -1.20
N THR A 111 11.79 -14.76 -1.74
CA THR A 111 12.74 -13.81 -2.33
C THR A 111 13.33 -12.83 -1.31
N LEU A 112 12.61 -12.51 -0.23
CA LEU A 112 13.02 -11.57 0.82
C LEU A 112 13.24 -12.25 2.17
N GLU A 113 14.16 -11.69 2.97
CA GLU A 113 14.30 -12.03 4.39
C GLU A 113 13.08 -11.55 5.18
N ARG A 114 12.62 -12.35 6.16
CA ARG A 114 11.43 -12.01 6.98
C ARG A 114 11.64 -10.76 7.83
N LYS A 115 12.89 -10.46 8.18
CA LYS A 115 13.25 -9.38 9.10
C LYS A 115 13.71 -8.16 8.33
N ALA A 116 13.27 -7.00 8.78
CA ALA A 116 13.71 -5.73 8.21
C ALA A 116 15.22 -5.55 8.42
N TYR A 117 15.90 -5.00 7.42
CA TYR A 117 17.31 -4.65 7.47
C TYR A 117 17.54 -3.23 8.00
N GLY A 118 16.63 -2.31 7.66
CA GLY A 118 16.74 -0.91 8.04
C GLY A 118 15.45 -0.17 7.77
N ILE A 119 15.37 1.04 8.31
CA ILE A 119 14.18 1.89 8.22
C ILE A 119 14.61 3.36 8.13
N ARG A 120 13.84 4.14 7.38
CA ARG A 120 13.95 5.61 7.35
C ARG A 120 12.58 6.26 7.27
N TYR A 121 12.46 7.45 7.83
CA TYR A 121 11.29 8.31 7.66
C TYR A 121 11.50 9.24 6.47
N SER A 122 11.09 8.76 5.29
CA SER A 122 11.15 9.51 4.04
C SER A 122 10.35 8.70 3.01
N GLY A 123 9.03 8.89 2.99
CA GLY A 123 8.09 8.17 2.14
C GLY A 123 8.37 8.30 0.63
N LYS A 124 7.39 7.90 -0.18
CA LYS A 124 7.53 7.91 -1.65
C LYS A 124 7.92 9.31 -2.13
N MET A 125 8.90 9.41 -3.03
CA MET A 125 9.42 10.69 -3.57
C MET A 125 9.86 11.72 -2.50
N ASN A 126 10.38 11.27 -1.35
CA ASN A 126 10.75 12.12 -0.21
C ASN A 126 9.56 12.81 0.48
N GLY A 127 8.34 12.30 0.32
CA GLY A 127 7.16 12.73 1.08
C GLY A 127 7.15 12.21 2.53
N PRO A 128 6.15 12.60 3.34
CA PRO A 128 5.93 12.00 4.65
C PRO A 128 5.63 10.50 4.53
N GLY A 129 6.20 9.69 5.43
CA GLY A 129 5.97 8.24 5.47
C GLY A 129 7.22 7.42 5.75
N TRP A 130 7.04 6.10 5.77
CA TRP A 130 8.07 5.15 6.14
C TRP A 130 8.58 4.35 4.95
N VAL A 131 9.88 4.06 4.97
CA VAL A 131 10.52 3.13 4.04
C VAL A 131 11.27 2.10 4.85
N VAL A 132 10.85 0.84 4.71
CA VAL A 132 11.44 -0.30 5.42
C VAL A 132 12.14 -1.18 4.41
N ALA A 133 13.45 -1.35 4.59
CA ALA A 133 14.30 -2.13 3.69
C ALA A 133 14.36 -3.59 4.11
N PHE A 134 14.32 -4.49 3.13
CA PHE A 134 14.46 -5.93 3.29
C PHE A 134 15.57 -6.44 2.38
N ARG A 135 16.37 -7.38 2.86
CA ARG A 135 17.38 -8.02 2.04
C ARG A 135 16.74 -9.07 1.15
N HIS A 136 17.29 -9.27 -0.05
CA HIS A 136 17.05 -10.50 -0.77
C HIS A 136 17.71 -11.68 -0.04
N ARG A 137 17.09 -12.86 -0.10
CA ARG A 137 17.73 -14.08 0.38
C ARG A 137 18.94 -14.43 -0.50
N LYS A 138 20.01 -14.96 0.11
CA LYS A 138 21.27 -15.31 -0.58
C LYS A 138 21.12 -16.26 -1.77
N ASN A 139 20.05 -17.06 -1.79
CA ASN A 139 19.79 -18.01 -2.88
C ASN A 139 19.07 -17.37 -4.07
N TYR A 140 18.68 -16.11 -3.97
CA TYR A 140 17.99 -15.36 -5.01
C TYR A 140 19.00 -14.79 -6.02
N GLY A 141 19.64 -15.67 -6.81
CA GLY A 141 20.59 -15.28 -7.87
C GLY A 141 21.87 -14.59 -7.37
N LYS A 142 22.96 -14.66 -8.15
CA LYS A 142 24.23 -14.00 -7.79
C LYS A 142 24.16 -12.47 -7.90
N GLU A 143 23.23 -11.95 -8.70
CA GLU A 143 23.07 -10.51 -8.95
C GLU A 143 22.48 -9.74 -7.78
N PHE A 144 21.85 -10.41 -6.81
CA PHE A 144 21.16 -9.76 -5.68
C PHE A 144 21.95 -9.75 -4.37
N ILE A 145 23.25 -10.09 -4.39
CA ILE A 145 24.09 -9.96 -3.20
C ILE A 145 24.29 -8.49 -2.86
N GLY A 146 23.90 -8.09 -1.65
CA GLY A 146 24.05 -6.71 -1.18
C GLY A 146 23.00 -5.74 -1.71
N VAL A 147 21.93 -6.24 -2.35
CA VAL A 147 20.77 -5.44 -2.74
C VAL A 147 19.53 -5.82 -1.94
N GLY A 148 18.57 -4.91 -1.84
CA GLY A 148 17.32 -5.11 -1.13
C GLY A 148 16.13 -4.54 -1.88
N ARG A 149 14.94 -4.84 -1.35
CA ARG A 149 13.66 -4.22 -1.71
C ARG A 149 13.17 -3.37 -0.55
N ALA A 150 12.27 -2.44 -0.84
CA ALA A 150 11.68 -1.59 0.16
C ALA A 150 10.17 -1.79 0.19
N VAL A 151 9.62 -1.78 1.39
CA VAL A 151 8.21 -1.50 1.61
C VAL A 151 8.07 -0.01 1.89
N THR A 152 7.20 0.66 1.16
CA THR A 152 6.80 2.05 1.43
C THR A 152 5.41 2.05 2.05
N MET A 153 5.17 2.99 2.96
CA MET A 153 3.86 3.26 3.56
C MET A 153 3.78 4.74 3.95
N ASP A 154 2.57 5.27 4.09
CA ASP A 154 2.39 6.65 4.54
C ASP A 154 2.65 6.82 6.05
N GLU A 155 2.50 8.05 6.54
CA GLU A 155 2.71 8.40 7.96
C GLU A 155 1.70 7.74 8.92
N ASN A 156 0.55 7.32 8.39
CA ASN A 156 -0.50 6.63 9.13
C ASN A 156 -0.34 5.10 9.11
N PHE A 157 0.76 4.60 8.54
CA PHE A 157 1.07 3.18 8.37
C PHE A 157 0.10 2.47 7.40
N GLU A 158 -0.47 3.21 6.46
CA GLU A 158 -1.39 2.71 5.44
C GLU A 158 -0.72 2.73 4.05
N ASN A 159 -1.48 2.33 3.02
CA ASN A 159 -1.06 2.38 1.61
C ASN A 159 0.27 1.67 1.34
N LEU A 160 0.43 0.47 1.91
CA LEU A 160 1.65 -0.31 1.82
C LEU A 160 1.91 -0.84 0.41
N LEU A 161 3.16 -0.73 -0.03
CA LEU A 161 3.60 -1.22 -1.34
C LEU A 161 5.03 -1.75 -1.27
N VAL A 162 5.31 -2.88 -1.94
CA VAL A 162 6.69 -3.25 -2.27
C VAL A 162 7.13 -2.47 -3.51
N GLU A 163 8.25 -1.77 -3.40
CA GLU A 163 8.84 -1.05 -4.53
C GLU A 163 9.53 -2.03 -5.49
N HIS A 164 9.14 -1.95 -6.76
CA HIS A 164 9.65 -2.82 -7.83
C HIS A 164 11.18 -2.71 -8.05
N LYS A 165 11.79 -1.58 -7.69
CA LYS A 165 13.24 -1.36 -7.91
C LYS A 165 14.05 -1.85 -6.71
N SER A 166 15.03 -2.72 -6.96
CA SER A 166 16.05 -3.03 -5.95
C SER A 166 17.00 -1.86 -5.78
N PHE A 167 17.61 -1.77 -4.60
CA PHE A 167 18.65 -0.79 -4.30
C PHE A 167 19.81 -1.42 -3.53
N PRO A 168 21.03 -0.85 -3.62
CA PRO A 168 22.16 -1.28 -2.81
C PRO A 168 21.88 -1.05 -1.32
N LEU A 169 22.04 -2.10 -0.51
CA LEU A 169 21.86 -2.04 0.95
C LEU A 169 22.94 -1.19 1.63
N ALA A 170 24.07 -0.95 0.97
CA ALA A 170 25.14 -0.06 1.45
C ALA A 170 24.64 1.37 1.72
N ASN A 171 23.53 1.78 1.07
CA ASN A 171 22.94 3.11 1.20
C ASN A 171 21.86 3.18 2.30
N VAL A 172 21.62 2.09 3.03
CA VAL A 172 20.62 2.05 4.10
C VAL A 172 21.33 2.03 5.45
N HIS A 173 20.95 2.96 6.33
CA HIS A 173 21.36 2.91 7.72
C HIS A 173 20.79 1.65 8.37
N LYS A 174 21.69 0.71 8.68
CA LYS A 174 21.33 -0.54 9.34
C LYS A 174 20.85 -0.21 10.76
N LYS A 175 19.65 -0.68 11.09
CA LYS A 175 19.03 -0.45 12.41
C LYS A 175 18.73 -1.75 13.16
N PHE A 176 18.82 -2.90 12.47
CA PHE A 176 18.52 -4.24 13.00
C PHE A 176 19.59 -5.25 12.57
#